data_AF-A0A061RZ36-F1
#
_entry.id   AF-A0A061RZ36-F1
#
_cell.length_a   1.000
_cell.length_b   1.000
_cell.length_c   1.000
_cell.angle_alpha   90.00
_cell.angle_beta   90.00
_cell.angle_gamma   90.00
#
_symmetry.space_group_name_H-M   'P 1'
#
loop_
_entity.id
_entity.type
_entity.pdbx_description
1 polymer ?
#
loop_
_entity_poly.entity_id
_entity_poly.type
_entity_poly.pdbx_seq_one_letter_code
_entity_poly.pdbx_strand_id
1 'polypeptide(L)'
;MLQQRLFNSLTKFPSSFALAGTCDCRFFSSSIAATDDTAKQGEAQVVSVDEGPTFVSFPDSRWGARSELLHTCLPSSVESLNEFVVLRDAFATFDKPVRPIGEILAPLSKGRVAVSSALSYPEARVLVDCYRRAPGGDFILAEGSVDLLRYLRRELLRVDYVPDLAAAAGGTYNGSRAHSDSALQSSNEVLMVAPTAFTFNQQAAQDNYFMNSMEDKSGTSVTQQVCREFAGLYHQLNEVAGVKVQLFSHGEEHGTPDACFPNNWFSTHPAGEAGGSVGERTLVLYPMKCPNRAAERRDDMKALLSTKGYTRVLDLTAEEKSTSPAYFEGTGVLVNDRINGVAYVALSERAHPRLAEKWVEAMGYRDLVTFHATDAEGHPVYHTNVMMAVGTDVAIVCAESVDDPVEREHLLASLRKTHAVVEITRAQMGALCGNALEVVDGRGLPAMAMSTQAYNAFTADQRATILRHCASIIHAPIDTIERIGGGGVRCTLGEIF
;
A
#
# COMPACT_ATOMS: atom_id res chain seq x y z
N MET A 1 -47.53 -13.20 -37.41
CA MET A 1 -48.54 -12.85 -36.38
C MET A 1 -47.99 -13.15 -34.99
N LEU A 2 -46.89 -12.48 -34.67
CA LEU A 2 -46.41 -12.26 -33.30
C LEU A 2 -47.06 -10.96 -32.84
N GLN A 3 -47.98 -11.05 -31.87
CA GLN A 3 -48.50 -9.99 -30.99
C GLN A 3 -49.91 -10.41 -30.56
N GLN A 4 -50.04 -11.34 -29.60
CA GLN A 4 -51.26 -11.43 -28.75
C GLN A 4 -51.22 -12.51 -27.67
N ARG A 5 -50.09 -12.79 -27.02
CA ARG A 5 -50.08 -13.61 -25.78
C ARG A 5 -48.93 -13.21 -24.86
N LEU A 6 -49.12 -12.13 -24.10
CA LEU A 6 -48.39 -11.81 -22.86
C LEU A 6 -48.98 -10.51 -22.25
N PHE A 7 -50.25 -10.57 -21.89
CA PHE A 7 -50.92 -9.60 -21.02
C PHE A 7 -51.95 -10.39 -20.21
N ASN A 8 -51.48 -11.05 -19.15
CA ASN A 8 -52.27 -11.51 -18.00
C ASN A 8 -51.42 -12.43 -17.14
N SER A 9 -50.73 -11.84 -16.16
CA SER A 9 -50.41 -12.44 -14.85
C SER A 9 -49.29 -11.62 -14.24
N LEU A 10 -49.64 -10.66 -13.38
CA LEU A 10 -48.82 -10.17 -12.26
C LEU A 10 -49.69 -9.17 -11.47
N THR A 11 -50.69 -9.70 -10.77
CA THR A 11 -51.37 -9.02 -9.67
C THR A 11 -51.07 -9.81 -8.40
N LYS A 12 -50.29 -9.22 -7.49
CA LYS A 12 -50.40 -9.31 -6.01
C LYS A 12 -49.13 -8.77 -5.34
N PHE A 13 -49.21 -7.51 -4.90
CA PHE A 13 -48.55 -7.03 -3.69
C PHE A 13 -49.55 -6.18 -2.90
N PRO A 14 -49.58 -6.25 -1.56
CA PRO A 14 -50.65 -5.69 -0.74
C PRO A 14 -50.49 -4.19 -0.55
N SER A 15 -51.63 -3.51 -0.56
CA SER A 15 -51.83 -2.10 -0.31
C SER A 15 -51.80 -1.79 1.20
N SER A 16 -50.83 -0.99 1.65
CA SER A 16 -50.98 -0.15 2.83
C SER A 16 -50.04 1.03 2.69
N PHE A 17 -50.56 2.16 2.19
CA PHE A 17 -50.36 3.52 2.72
C PHE A 17 -51.13 4.50 1.83
N ALA A 18 -52.24 5.00 2.36
CA ALA A 18 -53.09 5.99 1.72
C ALA A 18 -52.54 7.40 1.97
N LEU A 19 -52.44 8.17 0.88
CA LEU A 19 -52.75 9.60 0.71
C LEU A 19 -52.33 10.60 1.80
N ALA A 20 -51.40 11.50 1.43
CA ALA A 20 -51.58 12.94 1.58
C ALA A 20 -50.69 13.72 0.59
N GLY A 21 -51.30 14.67 -0.14
CA GLY A 21 -50.57 15.82 -0.71
C GLY A 21 -50.26 15.79 -2.21
N THR A 22 -51.24 16.13 -3.04
CA THR A 22 -51.00 16.70 -4.37
C THR A 22 -50.25 18.02 -4.24
N CYS A 23 -49.09 18.16 -4.89
CA CYS A 23 -48.48 19.45 -5.13
C CYS A 23 -48.05 19.55 -6.60
N ASP A 24 -48.62 20.53 -7.28
CA ASP A 24 -48.44 20.85 -8.69
C ASP A 24 -46.97 21.07 -9.06
N CYS A 25 -46.44 20.25 -9.96
CA CYS A 25 -45.18 20.53 -10.65
C CYS A 25 -45.42 21.64 -11.69
N ARG A 26 -45.33 22.90 -11.27
CA ARG A 26 -45.09 24.03 -12.19
C ARG A 26 -43.59 24.13 -12.44
N PHE A 27 -43.17 23.91 -13.68
CA PHE A 27 -41.86 24.33 -14.17
C PHE A 27 -41.75 25.84 -14.04
N PHE A 28 -41.01 26.33 -13.04
CA PHE A 28 -40.53 27.69 -13.01
C PHE A 28 -39.26 27.77 -13.84
N SER A 29 -39.34 28.36 -15.05
CA SER A 29 -38.19 29.02 -15.66
C SER A 29 -37.88 30.26 -14.81
N SER A 30 -37.08 30.07 -13.77
CA SER A 30 -36.41 31.19 -13.11
C SER A 30 -35.00 31.22 -13.67
N SER A 31 -34.71 32.31 -14.39
CA SER A 31 -33.36 32.76 -14.66
C SER A 31 -32.55 32.66 -13.37
N ILE A 32 -31.56 31.78 -13.32
CA ILE A 32 -30.53 31.79 -12.28
C ILE A 32 -29.85 33.15 -12.42
N ALA A 33 -30.22 34.06 -11.53
CA ALA A 33 -29.54 35.31 -11.34
C ALA A 33 -28.09 35.00 -10.95
N ALA A 34 -27.16 35.71 -11.58
CA ALA A 34 -25.74 35.69 -11.27
C ALA A 34 -25.55 35.74 -9.75
N THR A 35 -25.00 34.67 -9.18
CA THR A 35 -24.52 34.68 -7.81
C THR A 35 -23.30 35.58 -7.75
N ASP A 36 -23.39 36.60 -6.90
CA ASP A 36 -22.38 37.61 -6.54
C ASP A 36 -20.92 37.18 -6.77
N ASP A 37 -20.28 37.88 -7.71
CA ASP A 37 -18.88 37.76 -8.08
C ASP A 37 -18.01 38.67 -7.19
N THR A 38 -18.17 38.57 -5.87
CA THR A 38 -17.29 39.23 -4.90
C THR A 38 -16.57 38.19 -4.05
N ALA A 39 -15.67 37.46 -4.72
CA ALA A 39 -14.67 36.65 -4.06
C ALA A 39 -13.87 37.53 -3.10
N LYS A 40 -14.03 37.32 -1.79
CA LYS A 40 -12.98 37.68 -0.83
C LYS A 40 -11.78 36.78 -1.15
N GLN A 41 -10.89 37.30 -1.98
CA GLN A 41 -9.68 36.64 -2.46
C GLN A 41 -8.87 36.08 -1.29
N GLY A 42 -8.93 34.77 -1.08
CA GLY A 42 -7.72 34.05 -0.71
C GLY A 42 -6.75 34.13 -1.89
N GLU A 43 -5.46 34.33 -1.62
CA GLU A 43 -4.43 34.50 -2.64
C GLU A 43 -4.39 33.28 -3.57
N ALA A 44 -4.69 33.48 -4.85
CA ALA A 44 -4.60 32.40 -5.83
C ALA A 44 -3.16 31.90 -5.92
N GLN A 45 -2.99 30.58 -5.98
CA GLN A 45 -1.66 29.97 -6.03
C GLN A 45 -1.23 29.78 -7.47
N VAL A 46 0.01 30.13 -7.80
CA VAL A 46 0.56 30.09 -9.17
C VAL A 46 1.82 29.26 -9.19
N VAL A 47 1.91 28.33 -10.14
CA VAL A 47 3.09 27.50 -10.40
C VAL A 47 3.34 27.42 -11.90
N SER A 48 4.53 27.82 -12.34
CA SER A 48 4.93 27.77 -13.75
C SER A 48 5.94 26.65 -13.99
N VAL A 49 5.73 25.86 -15.04
CA VAL A 49 6.71 24.88 -15.52
C VAL A 49 7.64 25.56 -16.52
N ASP A 50 8.95 25.37 -16.37
CA ASP A 50 9.94 25.89 -17.31
C ASP A 50 9.72 25.30 -18.72
N GLU A 51 9.58 26.17 -19.71
CA GLU A 51 9.11 25.89 -21.07
C GLU A 51 7.79 25.08 -21.13
N GLY A 52 6.88 25.36 -20.21
CA GLY A 52 5.60 24.67 -20.10
C GLY A 52 4.44 25.58 -19.66
N PRO A 53 3.30 24.98 -19.29
CA PRO A 53 2.13 25.71 -18.85
C PRO A 53 2.34 26.38 -17.49
N THR A 54 1.60 27.48 -17.27
CA THR A 54 1.42 28.07 -15.94
C THR A 54 0.09 27.61 -15.37
N PHE A 55 0.16 26.99 -14.18
CA PHE A 55 -0.97 26.50 -13.42
C PHE A 55 -1.38 27.51 -12.35
N VAL A 56 -2.68 27.68 -12.18
CA VAL A 56 -3.30 28.57 -11.21
C VAL A 56 -4.34 27.78 -10.43
N SER A 57 -4.44 27.98 -9.13
CA SER A 57 -5.53 27.44 -8.31
C SER A 57 -6.22 28.58 -7.55
N PHE A 58 -7.54 28.67 -7.68
CA PHE A 58 -8.33 29.61 -6.87
C PHE A 58 -9.04 28.87 -5.73
N PRO A 59 -9.07 29.44 -4.51
CA PRO A 59 -9.75 28.83 -3.36
C PRO A 59 -11.24 28.52 -3.59
N ASP A 60 -11.90 29.34 -4.42
CA ASP A 60 -13.35 29.31 -4.64
C ASP A 60 -13.76 28.60 -5.95
N SER A 61 -12.81 28.15 -6.79
CA SER A 61 -13.10 27.59 -8.12
C SER A 61 -13.05 26.07 -8.17
N ARG A 62 -13.81 25.38 -7.32
CA ARG A 62 -13.71 23.91 -7.21
C ARG A 62 -14.59 23.16 -8.19
N TRP A 63 -15.86 23.55 -8.25
CA TRP A 63 -16.91 22.69 -8.82
C TRP A 63 -17.05 22.81 -10.33
N GLY A 64 -16.96 24.03 -10.87
CA GLY A 64 -17.18 24.30 -12.28
C GLY A 64 -16.14 25.26 -12.84
N ALA A 65 -15.83 25.08 -14.13
CA ALA A 65 -15.09 26.07 -14.90
C ALA A 65 -15.92 27.36 -15.01
N ARG A 66 -15.25 28.51 -14.93
CA ARG A 66 -15.88 29.79 -15.26
C ARG A 66 -15.78 29.97 -16.77
N SER A 67 -16.82 30.51 -17.41
CA SER A 67 -16.76 30.78 -18.85
C SER A 67 -15.75 31.88 -19.19
N GLU A 68 -15.54 32.79 -18.24
CA GLU A 68 -14.68 33.96 -18.36
C GLU A 68 -14.01 34.26 -17.01
N LEU A 69 -12.78 34.75 -17.08
CA LEU A 69 -12.00 35.25 -15.95
C LEU A 69 -11.56 36.68 -16.25
N LEU A 70 -12.02 37.62 -15.43
CA LEU A 70 -11.63 39.02 -15.54
C LEU A 70 -10.15 39.17 -15.19
N HIS A 71 -9.39 39.87 -16.03
CA HIS A 71 -7.96 40.07 -15.83
C HIS A 71 -7.65 40.76 -14.48
N THR A 72 -8.57 41.60 -13.99
CA THR A 72 -8.47 42.30 -12.69
C THR A 72 -8.57 41.39 -11.48
N CYS A 73 -9.05 40.16 -11.64
CA CYS A 73 -9.18 39.17 -10.58
C CYS A 73 -8.03 38.16 -10.56
N LEU A 74 -7.07 38.29 -11.49
CA LEU A 74 -5.93 37.38 -11.62
C LEU A 74 -4.70 37.90 -10.87
N PRO A 75 -3.81 37.01 -10.41
CA PRO A 75 -2.50 37.42 -9.94
C PRO A 75 -1.70 38.10 -11.05
N SER A 76 -0.93 39.14 -10.70
CA SER A 76 -0.13 39.89 -11.67
C SER A 76 0.91 39.05 -12.42
N SER A 77 1.31 37.90 -11.87
CA SER A 77 2.17 36.92 -12.55
C SER A 77 1.51 36.23 -13.75
N VAL A 78 0.18 36.29 -13.88
CA VAL A 78 -0.61 35.62 -14.92
C VAL A 78 -1.14 36.62 -15.95
N GLU A 79 -1.31 37.89 -15.57
CA GLU A 79 -1.90 38.95 -16.42
C GLU A 79 -1.21 39.11 -17.78
N SER A 80 0.11 38.92 -17.85
CA SER A 80 0.89 39.04 -19.08
C SER A 80 0.88 37.80 -19.97
N LEU A 81 0.28 36.70 -19.51
CA LEU A 81 0.27 35.44 -20.25
C LEU A 81 -0.81 35.43 -21.34
N ASN A 82 -0.55 34.72 -22.43
CA ASN A 82 -1.56 34.50 -23.48
C ASN A 82 -2.49 33.33 -23.14
N GLU A 83 -2.01 32.37 -22.35
CA GLU A 83 -2.75 31.18 -21.94
C GLU A 83 -2.25 30.75 -20.55
N PHE A 84 -3.16 30.22 -19.73
CA PHE A 84 -2.83 29.54 -18.49
C PHE A 84 -3.87 28.47 -18.16
N VAL A 85 -3.58 27.66 -17.15
CA VAL A 85 -4.39 26.52 -16.77
C VAL A 85 -4.88 26.70 -15.34
N VAL A 86 -6.17 26.50 -15.10
CA VAL A 86 -6.74 26.47 -13.76
C VAL A 86 -6.87 25.03 -13.28
N LEU A 87 -6.30 24.73 -12.12
CA LEU A 87 -6.47 23.45 -11.42
C LEU A 87 -7.71 23.49 -10.54
N ARG A 88 -8.58 22.49 -10.70
CA ARG A 88 -9.80 22.31 -9.93
C ARG A 88 -9.82 20.99 -9.21
N ASP A 89 -9.83 21.07 -7.89
CA ASP A 89 -10.00 19.93 -6.99
C ASP A 89 -11.48 19.55 -6.86
N ALA A 90 -12.08 19.16 -7.98
CA ALA A 90 -13.53 19.00 -8.12
C ALA A 90 -14.11 17.76 -7.41
N PHE A 91 -13.26 16.80 -7.04
CA PHE A 91 -13.65 15.55 -6.40
C PHE A 91 -13.38 15.51 -4.89
N ALA A 92 -12.73 16.55 -4.34
CA ALA A 92 -12.54 16.67 -2.91
C ALA A 92 -13.87 16.83 -2.17
N THR A 93 -13.91 16.39 -0.90
CA THR A 93 -15.11 16.53 -0.06
C THR A 93 -15.40 18.02 0.22
N PHE A 94 -16.68 18.38 0.25
CA PHE A 94 -17.12 19.78 0.36
C PHE A 94 -16.59 20.51 1.61
N ASP A 95 -16.35 19.77 2.68
CA ASP A 95 -15.92 20.24 4.00
C ASP A 95 -14.41 20.47 4.14
N LYS A 96 -13.58 19.99 3.20
CA LYS A 96 -12.13 20.18 3.23
C LYS A 96 -11.70 21.47 2.53
N PRO A 97 -10.55 22.09 2.86
CA PRO A 97 -9.99 23.17 2.05
C PRO A 97 -9.54 22.67 0.65
N VAL A 98 -9.36 23.57 -0.32
CA VAL A 98 -8.73 23.22 -1.61
C VAL A 98 -7.32 22.73 -1.32
N ARG A 99 -6.92 21.61 -1.91
CA ARG A 99 -5.52 21.17 -1.86
C ARG A 99 -4.61 22.25 -2.44
N PRO A 100 -3.58 22.72 -1.70
CA PRO A 100 -2.58 23.62 -2.25
C PRO A 100 -1.95 23.04 -3.52
N ILE A 101 -1.60 23.91 -4.47
CA ILE A 101 -1.00 23.49 -5.74
C ILE A 101 0.29 22.68 -5.55
N GLY A 102 1.08 23.02 -4.53
CA GLY A 102 2.30 22.30 -4.16
C GLY A 102 2.07 20.89 -3.60
N GLU A 103 0.83 20.54 -3.23
CA GLU A 103 0.41 19.18 -2.87
C GLU A 103 -0.15 18.40 -4.07
N ILE A 104 -0.31 19.05 -5.23
CA ILE A 104 -0.81 18.45 -6.47
C ILE A 104 0.36 18.19 -7.42
N LEU A 105 1.19 19.21 -7.67
CA LEU A 105 2.32 19.13 -8.57
C LEU A 105 3.47 20.07 -8.17
N ALA A 106 4.67 19.72 -8.61
CA ALA A 106 5.88 20.52 -8.44
C ALA A 106 6.72 20.49 -9.73
N PRO A 107 7.08 21.64 -10.33
CA PRO A 107 8.03 21.69 -11.43
C PRO A 107 9.41 21.21 -10.94
N LEU A 108 10.09 20.40 -11.75
CA LEU A 108 11.41 19.87 -11.41
C LEU A 108 12.52 20.53 -12.24
N SER A 109 12.41 20.40 -13.56
CA SER A 109 13.32 20.97 -14.54
C SER A 109 12.57 21.21 -15.85
N LYS A 110 13.24 21.77 -16.86
CA LYS A 110 12.68 21.95 -18.21
C LYS A 110 11.87 20.73 -18.70
N GLY A 111 10.59 20.94 -18.97
CA GLY A 111 9.65 19.91 -19.43
C GLY A 111 9.39 18.74 -18.46
N ARG A 112 9.78 18.86 -17.18
CA ARG A 112 9.61 17.84 -16.14
C ARG A 112 8.80 18.36 -14.97
N VAL A 113 7.82 17.57 -14.55
CA VAL A 113 6.94 17.87 -13.42
C VAL A 113 6.80 16.63 -12.54
N ALA A 114 6.93 16.83 -11.24
CA ALA A 114 6.51 15.85 -10.26
C ALA A 114 5.02 16.04 -9.96
N VAL A 115 4.29 14.94 -9.86
CA VAL A 115 2.86 14.93 -9.47
C VAL A 115 2.66 14.05 -8.26
N SER A 116 1.72 14.44 -7.39
CA SER A 116 1.36 13.62 -6.24
C SER A 116 0.92 12.23 -6.70
N SER A 117 1.50 11.19 -6.12
CA SER A 117 1.12 9.79 -6.39
C SER A 117 -0.36 9.52 -6.11
N ALA A 118 -0.96 10.29 -5.18
CA ALA A 118 -2.37 10.22 -4.83
C ALA A 118 -3.30 10.51 -6.02
N LEU A 119 -2.86 11.31 -7.00
CA LEU A 119 -3.63 11.61 -8.21
C LEU A 119 -3.98 10.38 -9.06
N SER A 120 -3.41 9.22 -8.77
CA SER A 120 -3.79 7.99 -9.47
C SER A 120 -5.14 7.44 -9.04
N TYR A 121 -5.59 7.76 -7.82
CA TYR A 121 -6.90 7.40 -7.30
C TYR A 121 -8.00 8.29 -7.86
N PRO A 122 -9.12 7.74 -8.38
CA PRO A 122 -10.21 8.52 -8.97
C PRO A 122 -10.70 9.69 -8.11
N GLU A 123 -10.81 9.48 -6.80
CA GLU A 123 -11.27 10.45 -5.80
C GLU A 123 -10.28 11.60 -5.56
N ALA A 124 -8.99 11.39 -5.86
CA ALA A 124 -7.95 12.38 -5.68
C ALA A 124 -7.55 13.06 -7.00
N ARG A 125 -8.22 12.74 -8.12
CA ARG A 125 -8.01 13.36 -9.43
C ARG A 125 -8.24 14.86 -9.38
N VAL A 126 -7.55 15.59 -10.26
CA VAL A 126 -7.69 17.04 -10.42
C VAL A 126 -8.08 17.32 -11.85
N LEU A 127 -9.07 18.19 -12.03
CA LEU A 127 -9.48 18.67 -13.34
C LEU A 127 -8.71 19.94 -13.70
N VAL A 128 -8.53 20.15 -14.99
CA VAL A 128 -7.91 21.34 -15.53
C VAL A 128 -8.80 22.04 -16.54
N ASP A 129 -8.77 23.36 -16.49
CA ASP A 129 -9.46 24.24 -17.42
C ASP A 129 -8.42 25.18 -18.06
N CYS A 130 -8.34 25.19 -19.39
CA CYS A 130 -7.42 26.02 -20.15
C CYS A 130 -8.10 27.35 -20.53
N TYR A 131 -7.47 28.47 -20.20
CA TYR A 131 -7.98 29.80 -20.49
C TYR A 131 -7.05 30.55 -21.43
N ARG A 132 -7.62 31.22 -22.43
CA ARG A 132 -6.86 32.04 -23.40
C ARG A 132 -7.27 33.48 -23.33
N ARG A 133 -6.30 34.37 -23.53
CA ARG A 133 -6.49 35.80 -23.52
C ARG A 133 -7.32 36.25 -24.73
N ALA A 134 -8.40 36.96 -24.46
CA ALA A 134 -9.23 37.61 -25.46
C ALA A 134 -8.67 39.01 -25.80
N PRO A 135 -9.07 39.61 -26.94
CA PRO A 135 -8.62 40.96 -27.34
C PRO A 135 -8.91 42.06 -26.30
N GLY A 136 -9.93 41.89 -25.46
CA GLY A 136 -10.29 42.81 -24.37
C GLY A 136 -9.41 42.72 -23.13
N GLY A 137 -8.46 41.77 -23.08
CA GLY A 137 -7.57 41.53 -21.95
C GLY A 137 -8.05 40.44 -20.99
N ASP A 138 -9.36 40.18 -20.93
CA ASP A 138 -9.96 39.08 -20.15
C ASP A 138 -9.67 37.71 -20.75
N PHE A 139 -9.90 36.67 -19.96
CA PHE A 139 -9.56 35.30 -20.33
C PHE A 139 -10.81 34.44 -20.50
N ILE A 140 -10.93 33.78 -21.65
CA ILE A 140 -12.08 32.94 -22.00
C ILE A 140 -11.68 31.47 -21.89
N LEU A 141 -12.59 30.65 -21.35
CA LEU A 141 -12.41 29.20 -21.28
C LEU A 141 -12.28 28.62 -22.71
N ALA A 142 -11.12 28.07 -23.01
CA ALA A 142 -10.83 27.42 -24.29
C ALA A 142 -11.15 25.92 -24.25
N GLU A 143 -10.90 25.27 -23.11
CA GLU A 143 -11.18 23.85 -22.88
C GLU A 143 -11.38 23.64 -21.38
N GLY A 144 -12.39 22.89 -20.98
CA GLY A 144 -12.70 22.66 -19.56
C GLY A 144 -12.76 21.18 -19.18
N SER A 145 -12.56 20.91 -17.89
CA SER A 145 -12.76 19.59 -17.27
C SER A 145 -11.89 18.46 -17.86
N VAL A 146 -10.65 18.77 -18.22
CA VAL A 146 -9.68 17.74 -18.63
C VAL A 146 -9.00 17.16 -17.40
N ASP A 147 -8.77 15.84 -17.34
CA ASP A 147 -7.96 15.25 -16.27
C ASP A 147 -6.51 15.78 -16.32
N LEU A 148 -5.95 16.19 -15.17
CA LEU A 148 -4.59 16.75 -15.10
C LEU A 148 -3.54 15.83 -15.71
N LEU A 149 -3.56 14.53 -15.42
CA LEU A 149 -2.55 13.61 -15.95
C LEU A 149 -2.67 13.45 -17.47
N ARG A 150 -3.90 13.46 -17.99
CA ARG A 150 -4.16 13.50 -19.44
C ARG A 150 -3.66 14.80 -20.07
N TYR A 151 -3.87 15.93 -19.41
CA TYR A 151 -3.38 17.24 -19.86
C TYR A 151 -1.84 17.26 -19.92
N LEU A 152 -1.16 16.90 -18.83
CA LEU A 152 0.31 16.88 -18.77
C LEU A 152 0.92 15.99 -19.87
N ARG A 153 0.31 14.84 -20.15
CA ARG A 153 0.73 13.94 -21.23
C ARG A 153 0.54 14.57 -22.61
N ARG A 154 -0.56 15.29 -22.83
CA ARG A 154 -0.82 16.00 -24.10
C ARG A 154 0.20 17.10 -24.35
N GLU A 155 0.57 17.82 -23.30
CA GLU A 155 1.62 18.86 -23.35
C GLU A 155 3.05 18.28 -23.43
N LEU A 156 3.19 16.95 -23.59
CA LEU A 156 4.46 16.23 -23.70
C LEU A 156 5.40 16.45 -22.52
N LEU A 157 4.85 16.76 -21.34
CA LEU A 157 5.62 16.88 -20.11
C LEU A 157 5.99 15.49 -19.59
N ARG A 158 7.23 15.33 -19.14
CA ARG A 158 7.66 14.13 -18.42
C ARG A 158 7.16 14.23 -16.99
N VAL A 159 6.29 13.30 -16.62
CA VAL A 159 5.61 13.24 -15.32
C VAL A 159 6.29 12.21 -14.43
N ASP A 160 6.84 12.67 -13.30
CA ASP A 160 7.38 11.80 -12.26
C ASP A 160 6.35 11.71 -11.12
N TYR A 161 5.86 10.51 -10.81
CA TYR A 161 4.93 10.32 -9.68
C TYR A 161 5.73 10.25 -8.39
N VAL A 162 5.36 11.07 -7.40
CA VAL A 162 6.06 11.11 -6.12
C VAL A 162 5.07 11.17 -4.95
N PRO A 163 5.28 10.37 -3.87
CA PRO A 163 4.56 10.54 -2.61
C PRO A 163 4.88 11.86 -1.90
N ASP A 164 6.14 12.32 -1.93
CA ASP A 164 6.54 13.61 -1.33
C ASP A 164 6.97 14.63 -2.40
N LEU A 165 6.04 15.54 -2.74
CA LEU A 165 6.28 16.61 -3.70
C LEU A 165 7.28 17.66 -3.18
N ALA A 166 7.30 17.93 -1.88
CA ALA A 166 8.21 18.93 -1.30
C ALA A 166 9.65 18.42 -1.36
N ALA A 167 9.88 17.16 -1.01
CA ALA A 167 11.17 16.51 -1.17
C ALA A 167 11.59 16.45 -2.65
N ALA A 168 10.65 16.18 -3.56
CA ALA A 168 10.94 16.13 -5.00
C ALA A 168 11.36 17.49 -5.56
N ALA A 169 10.63 18.54 -5.19
CA ALA A 169 10.97 19.93 -5.54
C ALA A 169 12.33 20.35 -4.95
N GLY A 170 12.66 19.89 -3.74
CA GLY A 170 13.93 20.14 -3.07
C GLY A 170 15.11 19.30 -3.58
N GLY A 171 14.88 18.37 -4.51
CA GLY A 171 15.92 17.45 -5.02
C GLY A 171 16.41 16.42 -3.99
N THR A 172 15.69 16.25 -2.87
CA THR A 172 16.02 15.31 -1.80
C THR A 172 15.21 14.02 -1.86
N TYR A 173 14.17 13.98 -2.70
CA TYR A 173 13.37 12.77 -2.90
C TYR A 173 14.18 11.70 -3.65
N ASN A 174 14.46 10.61 -2.95
CA ASN A 174 15.28 9.49 -3.42
C ASN A 174 14.48 8.42 -4.19
N GLY A 175 13.38 8.79 -4.87
CA GLY A 175 12.61 7.83 -5.69
C GLY A 175 13.40 7.16 -6.81
N SER A 176 14.57 7.71 -7.16
CA SER A 176 15.53 7.09 -8.08
C SER A 176 16.21 5.83 -7.52
N ARG A 177 16.15 5.53 -6.22
CA ARG A 177 16.65 4.26 -5.66
C ARG A 177 15.83 3.04 -6.08
N ALA A 178 14.55 3.24 -6.45
CA ALA A 178 13.72 2.17 -7.04
C ALA A 178 14.10 1.85 -8.51
N HIS A 179 14.96 2.66 -9.13
CA HIS A 179 15.35 2.56 -10.55
C HIS A 179 16.87 2.52 -10.80
N SER A 180 17.71 2.63 -9.78
CA SER A 180 19.15 2.38 -9.93
C SER A 180 19.45 0.89 -9.83
N ASP A 181 20.55 0.44 -10.47
CA ASP A 181 21.15 -0.90 -10.35
C ASP A 181 21.65 -1.24 -8.91
N SER A 182 21.08 -0.59 -7.89
CA SER A 182 21.33 -0.77 -6.46
C SER A 182 20.30 -1.72 -5.85
N ALA A 183 20.65 -2.38 -4.73
CA ALA A 183 19.77 -3.25 -3.95
C ALA A 183 18.31 -2.72 -3.84
N LEU A 184 17.32 -3.57 -4.13
CA LEU A 184 15.90 -3.28 -3.98
C LEU A 184 15.44 -3.61 -2.55
N GLN A 185 14.63 -2.74 -1.94
CA GLN A 185 13.96 -3.05 -0.67
C GLN A 185 12.72 -3.90 -0.86
N SER A 186 11.95 -3.62 -1.90
CA SER A 186 10.63 -4.19 -2.17
C SER A 186 10.55 -4.70 -3.62
N SER A 187 9.57 -5.57 -3.88
CA SER A 187 9.33 -6.15 -5.21
C SER A 187 7.93 -5.83 -5.74
N ASN A 188 7.79 -5.78 -7.08
CA ASN A 188 6.51 -5.75 -7.77
C ASN A 188 5.93 -7.16 -8.00
N GLU A 189 6.63 -8.23 -7.60
CA GLU A 189 6.18 -9.60 -7.78
C GLU A 189 6.15 -10.37 -6.45
N VAL A 190 5.03 -11.07 -6.22
CA VAL A 190 4.80 -11.88 -5.03
C VAL A 190 4.22 -13.24 -5.41
N LEU A 191 4.51 -14.26 -4.60
CA LEU A 191 3.84 -15.55 -4.60
C LEU A 191 2.75 -15.54 -3.53
N MET A 192 1.56 -16.00 -3.89
CA MET A 192 0.44 -16.16 -2.96
C MET A 192 -0.15 -17.57 -3.10
N VAL A 193 -0.71 -18.09 -2.01
CA VAL A 193 -1.37 -19.40 -1.99
C VAL A 193 -2.81 -19.24 -1.52
N ALA A 194 -3.76 -19.53 -2.40
CA ALA A 194 -5.19 -19.45 -2.11
C ALA A 194 -5.58 -20.46 -1.00
N PRO A 195 -6.30 -20.03 0.05
CA PRO A 195 -6.63 -20.81 1.24
C PRO A 195 -7.75 -21.86 1.02
N THR A 196 -7.64 -22.68 -0.03
CA THR A 196 -8.70 -23.61 -0.46
C THR A 196 -8.90 -24.82 0.47
N ALA A 197 -7.99 -25.09 1.40
CA ALA A 197 -8.12 -26.11 2.44
C ALA A 197 -7.79 -25.55 3.84
N PHE A 198 -8.12 -24.28 4.06
CA PHE A 198 -7.79 -23.56 5.30
C PHE A 198 -8.67 -23.99 6.47
N THR A 199 -8.03 -24.28 7.60
CA THR A 199 -8.66 -24.66 8.88
C THR A 199 -7.80 -24.18 10.04
N PHE A 200 -8.29 -24.26 11.27
CA PHE A 200 -7.49 -23.93 12.45
C PHE A 200 -6.34 -24.92 12.65
N ASN A 201 -5.09 -24.44 12.69
CA ASN A 201 -3.91 -25.28 12.87
C ASN A 201 -3.57 -25.50 14.35
N GLN A 202 -3.94 -26.65 14.91
CA GLN A 202 -3.64 -27.01 16.30
C GLN A 202 -2.14 -27.11 16.61
N GLN A 203 -1.28 -27.41 15.62
CA GLN A 203 0.17 -27.50 15.85
C GLN A 203 0.80 -26.11 16.00
N ALA A 204 0.38 -25.15 15.17
CA ALA A 204 0.91 -23.78 15.18
C ALA A 204 0.30 -22.92 16.29
N ALA A 205 -0.93 -23.21 16.73
CA ALA A 205 -1.59 -22.46 17.80
C ALA A 205 -0.96 -22.64 19.19
N GLN A 206 0.02 -23.54 19.35
CA GLN A 206 0.70 -23.76 20.64
C GLN A 206 1.57 -22.57 21.06
N ASP A 207 2.09 -21.81 20.09
CA ASP A 207 3.00 -20.67 20.29
C ASP A 207 2.63 -19.45 19.42
N ASN A 208 1.56 -19.52 18.62
CA ASN A 208 0.98 -18.36 17.95
C ASN A 208 -0.30 -17.90 18.68
N TYR A 209 -0.12 -16.98 19.63
CA TYR A 209 -1.22 -16.42 20.45
C TYR A 209 -2.18 -15.51 19.67
N PHE A 210 -1.91 -15.21 18.40
CA PHE A 210 -2.84 -14.49 17.52
C PHE A 210 -3.91 -15.41 16.92
N MET A 211 -3.73 -16.74 16.99
CA MET A 211 -4.70 -17.71 16.46
C MET A 211 -5.84 -17.94 17.45
N ASN A 212 -7.08 -17.80 16.95
CA ASN A 212 -8.30 -18.04 17.71
C ASN A 212 -9.21 -19.01 16.95
N SER A 213 -9.67 -20.06 17.64
CA SER A 213 -10.67 -20.97 17.08
C SER A 213 -12.02 -20.28 16.95
N MET A 214 -12.67 -20.40 15.80
CA MET A 214 -14.08 -20.01 15.65
C MET A 214 -15.00 -21.21 15.77
N GLU A 215 -16.03 -21.09 16.61
CA GLU A 215 -17.24 -21.89 16.47
C GLU A 215 -18.00 -21.40 15.23
N ASP A 216 -18.29 -22.28 14.27
CA ASP A 216 -19.00 -21.92 13.05
C ASP A 216 -20.48 -21.60 13.37
N LYS A 217 -20.76 -20.33 13.65
CA LYS A 217 -22.10 -19.81 13.98
C LYS A 217 -22.84 -19.27 12.74
N SER A 218 -22.20 -19.24 11.57
CA SER A 218 -22.66 -18.49 10.39
C SER A 218 -23.36 -19.34 9.33
N GLY A 219 -23.15 -20.66 9.33
CA GLY A 219 -23.67 -21.56 8.29
C GLY A 219 -22.95 -21.47 6.93
N THR A 220 -21.98 -20.57 6.78
CA THR A 220 -20.99 -20.56 5.69
C THR A 220 -19.70 -21.19 6.16
N SER A 221 -19.14 -22.15 5.41
CA SER A 221 -17.87 -22.77 5.82
C SER A 221 -16.77 -21.72 5.91
N VAL A 222 -15.95 -21.79 6.97
CA VAL A 222 -14.77 -20.92 7.18
C VAL A 222 -13.95 -20.76 5.91
N THR A 223 -13.74 -21.86 5.16
CA THR A 223 -13.03 -21.88 3.89
C THR A 223 -13.63 -20.94 2.84
N GLN A 224 -14.96 -20.85 2.72
CA GLN A 224 -15.59 -19.91 1.79
C GLN A 224 -15.35 -18.45 2.21
N GLN A 225 -15.35 -18.17 3.50
CA GLN A 225 -15.10 -16.81 4.01
C GLN A 225 -13.66 -16.38 3.73
N VAL A 226 -12.67 -17.21 4.07
CA VAL A 226 -11.25 -16.88 3.81
C VAL A 226 -10.93 -16.82 2.33
N CYS A 227 -11.55 -17.63 1.49
CA CYS A 227 -11.39 -17.52 0.03
C CYS A 227 -11.93 -16.20 -0.51
N ARG A 228 -13.04 -15.67 0.03
CA ARG A 228 -13.57 -14.35 -0.35
C ARG A 228 -12.64 -13.22 0.10
N GLU A 229 -12.17 -13.28 1.35
CA GLU A 229 -11.21 -12.33 1.90
C GLU A 229 -9.90 -12.30 1.09
N PHE A 230 -9.35 -13.48 0.79
CA PHE A 230 -8.17 -13.64 -0.05
C PHE A 230 -8.40 -13.10 -1.48
N ALA A 231 -9.56 -13.37 -2.09
CA ALA A 231 -9.88 -12.83 -3.41
C ALA A 231 -9.96 -11.29 -3.40
N GLY A 232 -10.45 -10.69 -2.32
CA GLY A 232 -10.43 -9.24 -2.12
C GLY A 232 -9.01 -8.69 -2.03
N LEU A 233 -8.12 -9.35 -1.27
CA LEU A 233 -6.70 -8.99 -1.21
C LEU A 233 -6.02 -9.13 -2.58
N TYR A 234 -6.26 -10.23 -3.29
CA TYR A 234 -5.76 -10.45 -4.65
C TYR A 234 -6.19 -9.32 -5.59
N HIS A 235 -7.47 -8.94 -5.59
CA HIS A 235 -7.99 -7.85 -6.42
C HIS A 235 -7.27 -6.52 -6.13
N GLN A 236 -7.09 -6.17 -4.85
CA GLN A 236 -6.41 -4.94 -4.45
C GLN A 236 -4.92 -4.92 -4.88
N LEU A 237 -4.20 -6.03 -4.69
CA LEU A 237 -2.79 -6.12 -5.08
C LEU A 237 -2.62 -6.18 -6.60
N ASN A 238 -3.31 -7.09 -7.26
CA ASN A 238 -3.06 -7.39 -8.66
C ASN A 238 -3.79 -6.45 -9.62
N GLU A 239 -5.10 -6.28 -9.45
CA GLU A 239 -5.93 -5.55 -10.41
C GLU A 239 -5.92 -4.04 -10.17
N VAL A 240 -5.88 -3.62 -8.90
CA VAL A 240 -5.88 -2.20 -8.53
C VAL A 240 -4.46 -1.63 -8.48
N ALA A 241 -3.55 -2.26 -7.73
CA ALA A 241 -2.19 -1.75 -7.56
C ALA A 241 -1.21 -2.20 -8.67
N GLY A 242 -1.50 -3.26 -9.42
CA GLY A 242 -0.60 -3.75 -10.48
C GLY A 242 0.61 -4.53 -9.96
N VAL A 243 0.51 -5.12 -8.77
CA VAL A 243 1.50 -6.10 -8.25
C VAL A 243 1.31 -7.42 -9.00
N LYS A 244 2.38 -8.00 -9.53
CA LYS A 244 2.35 -9.32 -10.18
C LYS A 244 2.19 -10.40 -9.11
N VAL A 245 1.17 -11.25 -9.28
CA VAL A 245 0.90 -12.35 -8.35
C VAL A 245 1.10 -13.70 -9.03
N GLN A 246 2.02 -14.49 -8.51
CA GLN A 246 2.16 -15.92 -8.82
C GLN A 246 1.24 -16.71 -7.90
N LEU A 247 0.05 -17.05 -8.40
CA LEU A 247 -1.00 -17.66 -7.60
C LEU A 247 -0.92 -19.20 -7.63
N PHE A 248 -0.86 -19.79 -6.44
CA PHE A 248 -1.04 -21.22 -6.21
C PHE A 248 -2.29 -21.45 -5.34
N SER A 249 -2.68 -22.70 -5.16
CA SER A 249 -3.72 -23.12 -4.21
C SER A 249 -3.26 -24.36 -3.45
N HIS A 250 -3.84 -24.64 -2.28
CA HIS A 250 -3.57 -25.88 -1.54
C HIS A 250 -4.86 -26.67 -1.28
N GLY A 251 -4.85 -27.96 -1.61
CA GLY A 251 -5.92 -28.91 -1.28
C GLY A 251 -5.71 -29.63 0.06
N GLU A 252 -6.74 -30.32 0.54
CA GLU A 252 -6.74 -31.06 1.82
C GLU A 252 -5.65 -32.14 1.86
N GLU A 253 -5.32 -32.73 0.71
CA GLU A 253 -4.29 -33.75 0.55
C GLU A 253 -2.89 -33.29 0.95
N HIS A 254 -2.64 -31.98 1.00
CA HIS A 254 -1.36 -31.43 1.46
C HIS A 254 -1.22 -31.47 2.98
N GLY A 255 -2.33 -31.49 3.74
CA GLY A 255 -2.29 -31.45 5.21
C GLY A 255 -1.71 -30.16 5.79
N THR A 256 -1.73 -29.06 5.03
CA THR A 256 -1.06 -27.78 5.34
C THR A 256 -2.08 -26.63 5.47
N PRO A 257 -2.77 -26.50 6.62
CA PRO A 257 -3.84 -25.51 6.78
C PRO A 257 -3.37 -24.05 6.70
N ASP A 258 -2.11 -23.77 7.03
CA ASP A 258 -1.49 -22.43 7.04
C ASP A 258 -0.72 -22.11 5.75
N ALA A 259 -0.88 -22.93 4.70
CA ALA A 259 -0.12 -22.76 3.45
C ALA A 259 -0.36 -21.41 2.75
N CYS A 260 -1.42 -20.69 3.11
CA CYS A 260 -1.67 -19.32 2.69
C CYS A 260 -0.63 -18.30 3.22
N PHE A 261 0.31 -18.72 4.08
CA PHE A 261 1.41 -17.91 4.58
C PHE A 261 2.79 -18.36 4.03
N PRO A 262 3.03 -18.22 2.71
CA PRO A 262 4.22 -18.77 2.04
C PRO A 262 5.54 -18.13 2.52
N ASN A 263 5.48 -16.93 3.08
CA ASN A 263 6.64 -16.12 3.45
C ASN A 263 7.51 -16.74 4.57
N ASN A 264 6.97 -17.75 5.28
CA ASN A 264 7.67 -18.36 6.41
C ASN A 264 8.65 -19.48 6.00
N TRP A 265 8.47 -20.13 4.85
CA TRP A 265 9.34 -21.26 4.49
C TRP A 265 10.39 -20.94 3.43
N PHE A 266 10.24 -19.82 2.70
CA PHE A 266 11.27 -19.31 1.78
C PHE A 266 11.38 -17.80 1.77
N SER A 267 12.47 -17.34 1.17
CA SER A 267 12.65 -15.97 0.71
C SER A 267 13.50 -15.96 -0.55
N THR A 268 13.36 -14.90 -1.34
CA THR A 268 14.18 -14.65 -2.52
C THR A 268 15.05 -13.42 -2.29
N HIS A 269 16.28 -13.47 -2.83
CA HIS A 269 17.28 -12.43 -2.67
C HIS A 269 17.95 -12.16 -4.03
N PRO A 270 17.83 -10.95 -4.60
CA PRO A 270 18.45 -10.63 -5.87
C PRO A 270 19.97 -10.41 -5.72
N ALA A 271 20.70 -10.56 -6.82
CA ALA A 271 22.10 -10.15 -6.86
C ALA A 271 22.21 -8.63 -6.61
N GLY A 272 23.22 -8.21 -5.86
CA GLY A 272 23.43 -6.81 -5.48
C GLY A 272 22.76 -6.39 -4.16
N GLU A 273 21.93 -7.24 -3.55
CA GLU A 273 21.33 -7.00 -2.24
C GLU A 273 22.39 -6.77 -1.14
N ALA A 274 22.03 -6.02 -0.08
CA ALA A 274 22.89 -5.70 1.07
C ALA A 274 24.17 -4.95 0.68
N GLY A 275 24.06 -3.97 -0.22
CA GLY A 275 25.19 -3.17 -0.67
C GLY A 275 26.16 -3.93 -1.59
N GLY A 276 25.68 -4.98 -2.27
CA GLY A 276 26.48 -5.78 -3.20
C GLY A 276 27.00 -7.10 -2.63
N SER A 277 26.77 -7.39 -1.36
CA SER A 277 27.27 -8.61 -0.71
C SER A 277 26.61 -9.88 -1.24
N VAL A 278 25.34 -9.81 -1.67
CA VAL A 278 24.67 -10.94 -2.31
C VAL A 278 25.13 -11.02 -3.77
N GLY A 279 26.08 -11.91 -4.06
CA GLY A 279 26.69 -12.02 -5.39
C GLY A 279 25.79 -12.60 -6.48
N GLU A 280 24.84 -13.48 -6.11
CA GLU A 280 23.96 -14.19 -7.04
C GLU A 280 22.53 -14.28 -6.48
N ARG A 281 21.55 -14.39 -7.39
CA ARG A 281 20.14 -14.60 -7.00
C ARG A 281 20.01 -15.88 -6.17
N THR A 282 19.58 -15.73 -4.93
CA THR A 282 19.55 -16.83 -3.94
C THR A 282 18.13 -17.10 -3.45
N LEU A 283 17.73 -18.36 -3.52
CA LEU A 283 16.56 -18.89 -2.81
C LEU A 283 17.02 -19.39 -1.44
N VAL A 284 16.41 -18.92 -0.36
CA VAL A 284 16.66 -19.45 0.98
C VAL A 284 15.50 -20.34 1.39
N LEU A 285 15.79 -21.54 1.90
CA LEU A 285 14.81 -22.46 2.47
C LEU A 285 15.00 -22.55 3.97
N TYR A 286 13.92 -22.43 4.71
CA TYR A 286 13.95 -22.19 6.15
C TYR A 286 13.47 -23.38 6.98
N PRO A 287 14.08 -23.64 8.16
CA PRO A 287 13.64 -24.65 9.08
C PRO A 287 12.39 -24.18 9.84
N MET A 288 11.33 -25.01 9.82
CA MET A 288 10.02 -24.76 10.39
C MET A 288 9.82 -25.58 11.66
N LYS A 289 9.17 -24.99 12.67
CA LYS A 289 8.95 -25.65 13.95
C LYS A 289 7.91 -26.76 13.85
N CYS A 290 6.81 -26.49 13.16
CA CYS A 290 5.70 -27.43 13.03
C CYS A 290 5.88 -28.32 11.78
N PRO A 291 5.72 -29.66 11.89
CA PRO A 291 5.83 -30.58 10.74
C PRO A 291 4.87 -30.28 9.59
N ASN A 292 3.63 -29.83 9.88
CA ASN A 292 2.70 -29.47 8.82
C ASN A 292 3.08 -28.16 8.10
N ARG A 293 3.71 -27.21 8.81
CA ARG A 293 4.31 -26.03 8.20
C ARG A 293 5.52 -26.39 7.33
N ALA A 294 6.37 -27.32 7.80
CA ALA A 294 7.50 -27.85 7.02
C ALA A 294 7.07 -28.49 5.69
N ALA A 295 5.88 -29.11 5.64
CA ALA A 295 5.31 -29.72 4.43
C ALA A 295 4.82 -28.70 3.38
N GLU A 296 4.76 -27.40 3.71
CA GLU A 296 4.38 -26.33 2.78
C GLU A 296 5.42 -26.09 1.67
N ARG A 297 6.64 -26.60 1.86
CA ARG A 297 7.77 -26.49 0.91
C ARG A 297 7.56 -27.37 -0.31
N ARG A 298 6.67 -26.96 -1.21
CA ARG A 298 6.28 -27.70 -2.41
C ARG A 298 7.28 -27.58 -3.56
N ASP A 299 7.47 -28.67 -4.29
CA ASP A 299 8.43 -28.73 -5.40
C ASP A 299 7.98 -27.94 -6.63
N ASP A 300 6.68 -27.80 -6.87
CA ASP A 300 6.14 -27.00 -7.97
C ASP A 300 6.44 -25.50 -7.79
N MET A 301 6.32 -24.99 -6.56
CA MET A 301 6.71 -23.62 -6.21
C MET A 301 8.22 -23.41 -6.35
N LYS A 302 9.04 -24.36 -5.88
CA LYS A 302 10.51 -24.30 -6.05
C LYS A 302 10.91 -24.32 -7.53
N ALA A 303 10.23 -25.13 -8.35
CA ALA A 303 10.47 -25.18 -9.78
C ALA A 303 10.17 -23.84 -10.46
N LEU A 304 9.07 -23.17 -10.11
CA LEU A 304 8.78 -21.81 -10.57
C LEU A 304 9.89 -20.81 -10.18
N LEU A 305 10.35 -20.84 -8.93
CA LEU A 305 11.43 -19.95 -8.48
C LEU A 305 12.74 -20.22 -9.24
N SER A 306 13.04 -21.49 -9.52
CA SER A 306 14.18 -21.86 -10.34
C SER A 306 14.08 -21.32 -11.78
N THR A 307 12.90 -21.32 -12.41
CA THR A 307 12.74 -20.75 -13.77
C THR A 307 12.89 -19.22 -13.78
N LYS A 308 12.74 -18.56 -12.64
CA LYS A 308 13.00 -17.12 -12.43
C LYS A 308 14.48 -16.80 -12.16
N GLY A 309 15.36 -17.80 -12.17
CA GLY A 309 16.80 -17.63 -12.03
C GLY A 309 17.33 -17.80 -10.60
N TYR A 310 16.51 -18.29 -9.66
CA TYR A 310 16.94 -18.63 -8.31
C TYR A 310 17.53 -20.05 -8.24
N THR A 311 18.66 -20.26 -8.91
CA THR A 311 19.33 -21.57 -8.97
C THR A 311 20.25 -21.84 -7.78
N ARG A 312 20.77 -20.79 -7.14
CA ARG A 312 21.52 -20.90 -5.88
C ARG A 312 20.53 -21.07 -4.73
N VAL A 313 20.61 -22.21 -4.03
CA VAL A 313 19.75 -22.51 -2.88
C VAL A 313 20.56 -22.55 -1.58
N LEU A 314 20.29 -21.62 -0.66
CA LEU A 314 20.75 -21.72 0.73
C LEU A 314 19.71 -22.51 1.53
N ASP A 315 20.00 -23.78 1.77
CA ASP A 315 19.08 -24.68 2.47
C ASP A 315 19.45 -24.79 3.95
N LEU A 316 18.59 -24.26 4.82
CA LEU A 316 18.71 -24.33 6.28
C LEU A 316 17.78 -25.40 6.89
N THR A 317 17.01 -26.14 6.08
CA THR A 317 15.98 -27.08 6.56
C THR A 317 16.56 -28.29 7.31
N ALA A 318 17.83 -28.61 7.10
CA ALA A 318 18.52 -29.69 7.83
C ALA A 318 18.55 -29.46 9.35
N GLU A 319 18.45 -28.21 9.80
CA GLU A 319 18.49 -27.83 11.22
C GLU A 319 17.27 -28.37 11.99
N GLU A 320 16.14 -28.62 11.30
CA GLU A 320 14.92 -29.22 11.89
C GLU A 320 15.15 -30.65 12.41
N LYS A 321 16.07 -31.39 11.76
CA LYS A 321 16.34 -32.82 12.01
C LYS A 321 17.62 -33.06 12.81
N SER A 322 18.25 -31.98 13.29
CA SER A 322 19.47 -32.08 14.09
C SER A 322 19.19 -32.66 15.49
N THR A 323 20.24 -33.07 16.21
CA THR A 323 20.11 -33.58 17.58
C THR A 323 19.60 -32.53 18.59
N SER A 324 19.73 -31.25 18.25
CA SER A 324 19.16 -30.11 18.98
C SER A 324 18.49 -29.18 17.96
N PRO A 325 17.23 -29.46 17.57
CA PRO A 325 16.54 -28.72 16.52
C PRO A 325 16.55 -27.21 16.76
N ALA A 326 16.75 -26.46 15.69
CA ALA A 326 16.66 -25.01 15.68
C ALA A 326 15.77 -24.57 14.51
N TYR A 327 14.99 -23.52 14.73
CA TYR A 327 13.98 -23.04 13.79
C TYR A 327 14.22 -21.57 13.44
N PHE A 328 13.85 -21.20 12.23
CA PHE A 328 14.02 -19.85 11.72
C PHE A 328 13.01 -19.63 10.59
N GLU A 329 11.76 -19.31 10.93
CA GLU A 329 10.60 -19.33 10.02
C GLU A 329 10.56 -18.15 9.02
N GLY A 330 11.61 -18.09 8.21
CA GLY A 330 11.73 -17.23 7.04
C GLY A 330 11.54 -15.77 7.34
N THR A 331 10.90 -15.06 6.42
CA THR A 331 10.63 -13.64 6.62
C THR A 331 9.61 -13.39 7.74
N GLY A 332 8.97 -14.42 8.33
CA GLY A 332 8.16 -14.25 9.53
C GLY A 332 8.99 -13.71 10.70
N VAL A 333 10.15 -14.32 10.91
CA VAL A 333 11.08 -13.97 11.99
C VAL A 333 12.21 -13.06 11.55
N LEU A 334 12.42 -12.93 10.24
CA LEU A 334 13.44 -12.09 9.65
C LEU A 334 12.80 -10.89 8.95
N VAL A 335 13.06 -9.67 9.45
CA VAL A 335 12.71 -8.42 8.77
C VAL A 335 13.98 -7.79 8.24
N ASN A 336 14.10 -7.75 6.91
CA ASN A 336 15.30 -7.28 6.23
C ASN A 336 15.18 -5.79 5.85
N ASP A 337 16.16 -5.00 6.26
CA ASP A 337 16.51 -3.74 5.62
C ASP A 337 17.55 -4.06 4.54
N ARG A 338 17.06 -4.39 3.35
CA ARG A 338 17.85 -4.94 2.24
C ARG A 338 18.80 -3.91 1.65
N ILE A 339 18.37 -2.65 1.60
CA ILE A 339 19.17 -1.55 1.08
C ILE A 339 20.35 -1.26 2.01
N ASN A 340 20.12 -1.27 3.32
CA ASN A 340 21.18 -0.98 4.29
C ASN A 340 21.86 -2.25 4.83
N GLY A 341 21.44 -3.44 4.41
CA GLY A 341 22.04 -4.70 4.82
C GLY A 341 21.93 -4.95 6.33
N VAL A 342 20.78 -4.64 6.93
CA VAL A 342 20.50 -4.90 8.36
C VAL A 342 19.40 -5.95 8.49
N ALA A 343 19.61 -6.95 9.33
CA ALA A 343 18.61 -7.96 9.68
C ALA A 343 18.06 -7.70 11.08
N TYR A 344 16.74 -7.59 11.21
CA TYR A 344 16.05 -7.45 12.49
C TYR A 344 15.34 -8.74 12.86
N VAL A 345 15.57 -9.24 14.08
CA VAL A 345 15.04 -10.53 14.55
C VAL A 345 14.63 -10.43 16.02
N ALA A 346 13.33 -10.53 16.28
CA ALA A 346 12.79 -10.85 17.59
C ALA A 346 13.05 -12.34 17.90
N LEU A 347 13.80 -12.63 18.96
CA LEU A 347 14.12 -14.01 19.34
C LEU A 347 12.89 -14.69 19.95
N SER A 348 12.62 -15.92 19.49
CA SER A 348 11.45 -16.71 19.88
C SER A 348 11.70 -18.20 19.65
N GLU A 349 10.72 -19.05 19.98
CA GLU A 349 10.77 -20.49 19.68
C GLU A 349 10.84 -20.80 18.17
N ARG A 350 10.54 -19.81 17.32
CA ARG A 350 10.57 -19.90 15.86
C ARG A 350 11.76 -19.14 15.25
N ALA A 351 12.57 -18.46 16.08
CA ALA A 351 13.66 -17.58 15.67
C ALA A 351 14.92 -17.83 16.51
N HIS A 352 15.69 -18.86 16.14
CA HIS A 352 16.89 -19.22 16.89
C HIS A 352 18.08 -18.29 16.55
N PRO A 353 18.80 -17.73 17.54
CA PRO A 353 19.88 -16.74 17.29
C PRO A 353 21.01 -17.28 16.40
N ARG A 354 21.47 -18.51 16.63
CA ARG A 354 22.47 -19.19 15.77
C ARG A 354 22.08 -19.22 14.29
N LEU A 355 20.79 -19.35 13.97
CA LEU A 355 20.34 -19.37 12.58
C LEU A 355 20.25 -17.96 11.99
N ALA A 356 19.93 -16.96 12.79
CA ALA A 356 20.03 -15.56 12.38
C ALA A 356 21.49 -15.17 12.05
N GLU A 357 22.45 -15.53 12.91
CA GLU A 357 23.88 -15.31 12.67
C GLU A 357 24.37 -16.02 11.40
N LYS A 358 24.05 -17.31 11.27
CA LYS A 358 24.39 -18.12 10.08
C LYS A 358 23.79 -17.52 8.80
N TRP A 359 22.57 -16.99 8.88
CA TRP A 359 21.90 -16.37 7.75
C TRP A 359 22.61 -15.06 7.34
N VAL A 360 22.91 -14.19 8.31
CA VAL A 360 23.60 -12.91 8.07
C VAL A 360 24.99 -13.13 7.48
N GLU A 361 25.74 -14.11 8.01
CA GLU A 361 27.05 -14.50 7.48
C GLU A 361 26.93 -15.02 6.04
N ALA A 362 25.99 -15.94 5.78
CA ALA A 362 25.84 -16.55 4.46
C ALA A 362 25.34 -15.58 3.38
N MET A 363 24.52 -14.59 3.77
CA MET A 363 23.96 -13.57 2.88
C MET A 363 24.81 -12.29 2.82
N GLY A 364 25.82 -12.16 3.68
CA GLY A 364 26.71 -11.00 3.73
C GLY A 364 26.04 -9.71 4.20
N TYR A 365 25.03 -9.82 5.06
CA TYR A 365 24.43 -8.66 5.72
C TYR A 365 25.42 -8.04 6.70
N ARG A 366 25.39 -6.71 6.83
CA ARG A 366 26.39 -5.96 7.59
C ARG A 366 26.13 -6.03 9.09
N ASP A 367 24.86 -5.92 9.47
CA ASP A 367 24.44 -5.86 10.86
C ASP A 367 23.29 -6.85 11.14
N LEU A 368 23.31 -7.40 12.35
CA LEU A 368 22.24 -8.20 12.93
C LEU A 368 21.77 -7.52 14.22
N VAL A 369 20.50 -7.16 14.28
CA VAL A 369 19.84 -6.60 15.45
C VAL A 369 18.87 -7.61 16.01
N THR A 370 19.26 -8.26 17.11
CA THR A 370 18.41 -9.17 17.87
C THR A 370 17.84 -8.50 19.12
N PHE A 371 16.64 -8.89 19.50
CA PHE A 371 15.96 -8.38 20.69
C PHE A 371 14.86 -9.36 21.15
N HIS A 372 14.31 -9.14 22.33
CA HIS A 372 13.17 -9.85 22.88
C HIS A 372 11.96 -8.93 22.91
N ALA A 373 10.81 -9.45 22.50
CA ALA A 373 9.56 -8.70 22.49
C ALA A 373 8.40 -9.52 23.05
N THR A 374 7.45 -8.86 23.69
CA THR A 374 6.26 -9.49 24.28
C THR A 374 4.95 -8.88 23.77
N ASP A 375 3.87 -9.67 23.77
CA ASP A 375 2.50 -9.22 23.49
C ASP A 375 1.87 -8.50 24.71
N ALA A 376 0.59 -8.13 24.66
CA ALA A 376 -0.06 -7.42 25.76
C ALA A 376 -0.19 -8.27 27.04
N GLU A 377 -0.20 -9.59 26.90
CA GLU A 377 -0.30 -10.59 27.96
C GLU A 377 1.08 -11.03 28.50
N GLY A 378 2.17 -10.55 27.90
CA GLY A 378 3.55 -10.84 28.29
C GLY A 378 4.12 -12.11 27.67
N HIS A 379 3.45 -12.72 26.68
CA HIS A 379 3.99 -13.84 25.94
C HIS A 379 5.00 -13.37 24.88
N PRO A 380 6.03 -14.18 24.55
CA PRO A 380 6.96 -13.84 23.49
C PRO A 380 6.27 -13.62 22.14
N VAL A 381 6.65 -12.55 21.44
CA VAL A 381 6.26 -12.33 20.05
C VAL A 381 6.90 -13.42 19.18
N TYR A 382 6.08 -14.29 18.61
CA TYR A 382 6.56 -15.47 17.89
C TYR A 382 7.26 -15.13 16.56
N HIS A 383 6.76 -14.12 15.83
CA HIS A 383 7.30 -13.62 14.55
C HIS A 383 7.58 -12.12 14.61
N THR A 384 8.81 -11.71 14.29
CA THR A 384 9.25 -10.30 14.20
C THR A 384 8.33 -9.44 13.35
N ASN A 385 7.81 -10.01 12.26
CA ASN A 385 6.97 -9.30 11.30
C ASN A 385 5.56 -8.94 11.82
N VAL A 386 5.19 -9.37 13.02
CA VAL A 386 3.95 -8.96 13.67
C VAL A 386 4.12 -7.59 14.32
N MET A 387 5.34 -7.29 14.77
CA MET A 387 5.64 -6.06 15.50
C MET A 387 6.35 -5.00 14.65
N MET A 388 6.92 -5.36 13.49
CA MET A 388 7.63 -4.40 12.66
C MET A 388 7.63 -4.71 11.16
N ALA A 389 7.78 -3.64 10.38
CA ALA A 389 7.98 -3.66 8.94
C ALA A 389 9.03 -2.63 8.54
N VAL A 390 9.80 -2.91 7.49
CA VAL A 390 10.81 -2.00 6.92
C VAL A 390 10.54 -1.83 5.42
N GLY A 391 10.20 -0.61 5.03
CA GLY A 391 10.12 -0.15 3.64
C GLY A 391 11.39 0.60 3.24
N THR A 392 11.37 1.27 2.08
CA THR A 392 12.57 1.91 1.51
C THR A 392 13.07 3.06 2.37
N ASP A 393 12.15 3.90 2.87
CA ASP A 393 12.46 5.10 3.66
C ASP A 393 11.66 5.17 4.98
N VAL A 394 10.72 4.25 5.20
CA VAL A 394 9.85 4.23 6.39
C VAL A 394 9.91 2.88 7.09
N ALA A 395 9.94 2.89 8.42
CA ALA A 395 9.86 1.69 9.24
C ALA A 395 8.70 1.81 10.22
N ILE A 396 7.94 0.73 10.40
CA ILE A 396 6.89 0.59 11.41
C ILE A 396 7.43 -0.30 12.51
N VAL A 397 7.30 0.08 13.78
CA VAL A 397 7.83 -0.72 14.90
C VAL A 397 7.03 -0.53 16.18
N CYS A 398 6.70 -1.63 16.86
CA CYS A 398 6.18 -1.61 18.22
C CYS A 398 7.36 -1.55 19.21
N ALA A 399 7.95 -0.37 19.42
CA ALA A 399 9.11 -0.27 20.32
C ALA A 399 8.74 -0.64 21.76
N GLU A 400 7.51 -0.36 22.19
CA GLU A 400 7.04 -0.70 23.53
C GLU A 400 6.85 -2.20 23.78
N SER A 401 6.88 -3.07 22.75
CA SER A 401 6.91 -4.53 22.94
C SER A 401 8.27 -5.04 23.41
N VAL A 402 9.33 -4.25 23.23
CA VAL A 402 10.69 -4.56 23.69
C VAL A 402 10.85 -4.03 25.12
N ASP A 403 10.76 -4.93 26.10
CA ASP A 403 10.76 -4.59 27.52
C ASP A 403 12.13 -4.13 28.02
N ASP A 404 13.21 -4.75 27.50
CA ASP A 404 14.58 -4.36 27.84
C ASP A 404 14.91 -2.97 27.23
N PRO A 405 15.25 -1.97 28.05
CA PRO A 405 15.48 -0.61 27.57
C PRO A 405 16.74 -0.47 26.70
N VAL A 406 17.74 -1.35 26.86
CA VAL A 406 18.96 -1.34 26.05
C VAL A 406 18.68 -1.93 24.67
N GLU A 407 17.98 -3.07 24.60
CA GLU A 407 17.54 -3.65 23.33
C GLU A 407 16.61 -2.69 22.57
N ARG A 408 15.66 -2.05 23.27
CA ARG A 408 14.73 -1.09 22.67
C ARG A 408 15.44 0.12 22.09
N GLU A 409 16.37 0.73 22.84
CA GLU A 409 17.13 1.87 22.33
C GLU A 409 18.03 1.47 21.16
N HIS A 410 18.65 0.29 21.21
CA HIS A 410 19.47 -0.21 20.10
C HIS A 410 18.64 -0.42 18.82
N LEU A 411 17.45 -1.02 18.93
CA LEU A 411 16.51 -1.20 17.82
C LEU A 411 16.10 0.15 17.20
N LEU A 412 15.65 1.09 18.04
CA LEU A 412 15.22 2.41 17.59
C LEU A 412 16.38 3.21 16.98
N ALA A 413 17.55 3.19 17.61
CA ALA A 413 18.75 3.85 17.09
C ALA A 413 19.17 3.26 15.74
N SER A 414 19.04 1.94 15.54
CA SER A 414 19.32 1.31 14.25
C SER A 414 18.36 1.79 13.16
N LEU A 415 17.05 1.77 13.41
CA LEU A 415 16.03 2.19 12.44
C LEU A 415 16.15 3.68 12.09
N ARG A 416 16.30 4.54 13.11
CA ARG A 416 16.38 6.01 12.94
C ARG A 416 17.64 6.48 12.19
N LYS A 417 18.65 5.62 11.97
CA LYS A 417 19.80 5.95 11.12
C LYS A 417 19.39 6.18 9.67
N THR A 418 18.38 5.47 9.19
CA THR A 418 18.06 5.39 7.75
C THR A 418 16.57 5.55 7.43
N HIS A 419 15.67 5.44 8.40
CA HIS A 419 14.23 5.46 8.17
C HIS A 419 13.50 6.52 9.00
N ALA A 420 12.41 7.03 8.44
CA ALA A 420 11.35 7.66 9.23
C ALA A 420 10.62 6.57 10.03
N VAL A 421 10.65 6.66 11.36
CA VAL A 421 10.07 5.63 12.23
C VAL A 421 8.64 5.98 12.62
N VAL A 422 7.72 5.06 12.31
CA VAL A 422 6.33 5.04 12.75
C VAL A 422 6.23 4.09 13.95
N GLU A 423 6.27 4.64 15.14
CA GLU A 423 6.09 3.87 16.37
C GLU A 423 4.61 3.51 16.55
N ILE A 424 4.33 2.23 16.79
CA ILE A 424 2.98 1.70 17.07
C ILE A 424 2.88 1.20 18.51
N THR A 425 1.67 1.17 19.04
CA THR A 425 1.39 0.61 20.38
C THR A 425 1.21 -0.92 20.31
N ARG A 426 1.23 -1.61 21.46
CA ARG A 426 0.89 -3.03 21.60
C ARG A 426 -0.53 -3.32 21.13
N ALA A 427 -1.46 -2.39 21.32
CA ALA A 427 -2.82 -2.52 20.80
C ALA A 427 -2.84 -2.48 19.26
N GLN A 428 -2.04 -1.60 18.64
CA GLN A 428 -1.87 -1.54 17.19
C GLN A 428 -1.11 -2.77 16.65
N MET A 429 -0.12 -3.27 17.39
CA MET A 429 0.53 -4.55 17.10
C MET A 429 -0.46 -5.73 17.17
N GLY A 430 -1.36 -5.72 18.16
CA GLY A 430 -2.49 -6.66 18.29
C GLY A 430 -3.44 -6.60 17.08
N ALA A 431 -3.60 -5.42 16.49
CA ALA A 431 -4.31 -5.20 15.23
C ALA A 431 -3.45 -5.42 13.97
N LEU A 432 -2.29 -6.07 14.11
CA LEU A 432 -1.35 -6.43 13.05
C LEU A 432 -0.80 -5.24 12.24
N CYS A 433 -0.69 -4.05 12.84
CA CYS A 433 -0.06 -2.89 12.20
C CYS A 433 1.40 -3.13 11.79
N GLY A 434 2.14 -3.96 12.53
CA GLY A 434 3.50 -4.35 12.16
C GLY A 434 3.55 -5.32 10.97
N ASN A 435 2.46 -6.03 10.69
CA ASN A 435 2.35 -7.00 9.59
C ASN A 435 2.05 -6.34 8.23
N ALA A 436 2.68 -5.19 8.00
CA ALA A 436 2.65 -4.47 6.75
C ALA A 436 3.87 -4.82 5.88
N LEU A 437 3.76 -4.66 4.56
CA LEU A 437 4.85 -4.90 3.62
C LEU A 437 4.88 -3.80 2.57
N GLU A 438 6.04 -3.18 2.35
CA GLU A 438 6.22 -2.33 1.18
C GLU A 438 6.36 -3.22 -0.06
N VAL A 439 5.49 -3.02 -1.05
CA VAL A 439 5.56 -3.61 -2.38
C VAL A 439 5.80 -2.51 -3.41
N VAL A 440 6.24 -2.88 -4.60
CA VAL A 440 6.32 -1.96 -5.73
C VAL A 440 5.04 -2.12 -6.56
N ASP A 441 4.34 -1.03 -6.83
CA ASP A 441 3.13 -1.05 -7.64
C ASP A 441 3.43 -1.14 -9.15
N GLY A 442 2.39 -1.24 -9.99
CA GLY A 442 2.54 -1.32 -11.45
C GLY A 442 3.15 -0.08 -12.11
N ARG A 443 3.36 1.00 -11.36
CA ARG A 443 4.02 2.25 -11.78
C ARG A 443 5.50 2.29 -11.38
N GLY A 444 5.98 1.31 -10.63
CA GLY A 444 7.33 1.31 -10.08
C GLY A 444 7.46 2.11 -8.78
N LEU A 445 6.36 2.43 -8.10
CA LEU A 445 6.37 3.23 -6.87
C LEU A 445 6.14 2.34 -5.63
N PRO A 446 6.74 2.69 -4.48
CA PRO A 446 6.51 1.98 -3.23
C PRO A 446 5.05 2.14 -2.78
N ALA A 447 4.41 1.07 -2.35
CA ALA A 447 3.08 1.05 -1.78
C ALA A 447 3.07 0.16 -0.53
N MET A 448 2.45 0.61 0.55
CA MET A 448 2.40 -0.15 1.79
C MET A 448 1.17 -1.06 1.80
N ALA A 449 1.35 -2.37 1.74
CA ALA A 449 0.29 -3.36 1.83
C ALA A 449 0.02 -3.77 3.29
N MET A 450 -1.24 -3.76 3.72
CA MET A 450 -1.65 -4.13 5.08
C MET A 450 -3.12 -4.59 5.11
N SER A 451 -3.61 -5.12 6.23
CA SER A 451 -5.05 -5.40 6.36
C SER A 451 -5.85 -4.12 6.60
N THR A 452 -7.15 -4.16 6.29
CA THR A 452 -8.07 -3.06 6.64
C THR A 452 -8.12 -2.84 8.15
N GLN A 453 -7.95 -3.88 8.96
CA GLN A 453 -7.85 -3.78 10.41
C GLN A 453 -6.65 -2.93 10.83
N ALA A 454 -5.45 -3.26 10.34
CA ALA A 454 -4.23 -2.49 10.56
C ALA A 454 -4.38 -1.02 10.08
N TYR A 455 -4.91 -0.82 8.87
CA TYR A 455 -5.15 0.51 8.30
C TYR A 455 -6.00 1.41 9.22
N ASN A 456 -7.08 0.84 9.78
CA ASN A 456 -7.99 1.54 10.67
C ASN A 456 -7.39 1.78 12.06
N ALA A 457 -6.49 0.90 12.51
CA ALA A 457 -5.81 1.02 13.81
C ALA A 457 -4.72 2.09 13.82
N PHE A 458 -4.10 2.40 12.67
CA PHE A 458 -3.18 3.55 12.56
C PHE A 458 -3.89 4.88 12.83
N THR A 459 -3.18 5.82 13.45
CA THR A 459 -3.64 7.21 13.56
C THR A 459 -3.53 7.92 12.20
N ALA A 460 -4.18 9.08 12.07
CA ALA A 460 -4.06 9.89 10.87
C ALA A 460 -2.60 10.31 10.59
N ASP A 461 -1.84 10.67 11.63
CA ASP A 461 -0.44 11.10 11.50
C ASP A 461 0.50 9.95 11.13
N GLN A 462 0.24 8.74 11.65
CA GLN A 462 0.99 7.53 11.26
C GLN A 462 0.74 7.21 9.78
N ARG A 463 -0.52 7.22 9.32
CA ARG A 463 -0.85 7.04 7.89
C ARG A 463 -0.24 8.13 7.01
N ALA A 464 -0.30 9.39 7.45
CA ALA A 464 0.33 10.49 6.73
C ALA A 464 1.84 10.31 6.63
N THR A 465 2.49 9.78 7.67
CA THR A 465 3.92 9.47 7.66
C THR A 465 4.24 8.36 6.66
N ILE A 466 3.46 7.27 6.64
CA ILE A 466 3.61 6.21 5.63
C ILE A 466 3.45 6.80 4.22
N LEU A 467 2.44 7.63 3.99
CA LEU A 467 2.15 8.24 2.68
C LEU A 467 3.16 9.30 2.22
N ARG A 468 4.03 9.80 3.08
CA ARG A 468 5.19 10.62 2.64
C ARG A 468 6.24 9.77 1.92
N HIS A 469 6.31 8.48 2.23
CA HIS A 469 7.33 7.58 1.69
C HIS A 469 6.76 6.56 0.70
N CYS A 470 5.47 6.24 0.80
CA CYS A 470 4.78 5.33 -0.08
C CYS A 470 3.74 6.08 -0.92
N ALA A 471 3.67 5.75 -2.20
CA ALA A 471 2.70 6.29 -3.15
C ALA A 471 1.25 6.03 -2.73
N SER A 472 1.02 4.97 -1.96
CA SER A 472 -0.28 4.60 -1.42
C SER A 472 -0.20 3.59 -0.29
N ILE A 473 -1.36 3.36 0.34
CA ILE A 473 -1.60 2.21 1.22
C ILE A 473 -2.60 1.29 0.53
N ILE A 474 -2.21 0.04 0.29
CA ILE A 474 -3.07 -1.01 -0.27
C ILE A 474 -3.62 -1.80 0.92
N HIS A 475 -4.93 -1.95 1.01
CA HIS A 475 -5.51 -2.74 2.10
C HIS A 475 -6.75 -3.53 1.70
N ALA A 476 -6.96 -4.66 2.38
CA ALA A 476 -8.12 -5.52 2.19
C ALA A 476 -8.59 -6.10 3.53
N PRO A 477 -9.91 -6.35 3.71
CA PRO A 477 -10.43 -7.01 4.90
C PRO A 477 -10.10 -8.51 4.83
N ILE A 478 -9.25 -8.97 5.74
CA ILE A 478 -8.81 -10.37 5.87
C ILE A 478 -9.02 -10.91 7.31
N ASP A 479 -10.05 -10.39 7.99
CA ASP A 479 -10.27 -10.57 9.42
C ASP A 479 -10.37 -12.04 9.85
N THR A 480 -10.87 -12.93 8.99
CA THR A 480 -10.97 -14.36 9.30
C THR A 480 -9.64 -15.08 9.13
N ILE A 481 -8.87 -14.72 8.09
CA ILE A 481 -7.50 -15.20 7.90
C ILE A 481 -6.64 -14.79 9.10
N GLU A 482 -6.71 -13.52 9.51
CA GLU A 482 -5.96 -13.00 10.67
C GLU A 482 -6.37 -13.70 11.95
N ARG A 483 -7.66 -13.78 12.23
CA ARG A 483 -8.15 -14.36 13.48
C ARG A 483 -7.87 -15.85 13.59
N ILE A 484 -8.01 -16.64 12.53
CA ILE A 484 -7.85 -18.10 12.60
C ILE A 484 -6.38 -18.48 12.39
N GLY A 485 -5.72 -17.87 11.41
CA GLY A 485 -4.34 -18.18 11.01
C GLY A 485 -3.28 -17.44 11.82
N GLY A 486 -3.64 -16.36 12.51
CA GLY A 486 -2.74 -15.53 13.29
C GLY A 486 -1.75 -14.72 12.44
N GLY A 487 -1.94 -14.64 11.12
CA GLY A 487 -1.07 -13.92 10.18
C GLY A 487 -1.82 -12.85 9.40
N GLY A 488 -1.19 -11.70 9.19
CA GLY A 488 -1.75 -10.58 8.42
C GLY A 488 -1.37 -10.60 6.93
N VAL A 489 -1.55 -9.45 6.26
CA VAL A 489 -1.30 -9.33 4.82
C VAL A 489 0.13 -9.68 4.46
N ARG A 490 1.15 -9.17 5.18
CA ARG A 490 2.55 -9.50 4.88
C ARG A 490 2.81 -11.01 4.89
N CYS A 491 2.21 -11.76 5.81
CA CYS A 491 2.40 -13.21 5.86
C CYS A 491 1.89 -13.91 4.59
N THR A 492 0.86 -13.36 3.93
CA THR A 492 0.31 -13.94 2.70
C THR A 492 1.16 -13.73 1.45
N LEU A 493 2.24 -12.95 1.55
CA LEU A 493 3.05 -12.49 0.43
C LEU A 493 4.48 -13.07 0.51
N GLY A 494 4.83 -13.94 -0.43
CA GLY A 494 6.23 -14.37 -0.64
C GLY A 494 6.88 -13.52 -1.74
N GLU A 495 7.70 -12.54 -1.37
CA GLU A 495 8.36 -11.64 -2.34
C GLU A 495 9.24 -12.41 -3.34
N ILE A 496 9.17 -12.02 -4.62
CA ILE A 496 10.00 -12.52 -5.72
C ILE A 496 10.74 -11.33 -6.33
N PHE A 497 12.05 -11.19 -6.07
CA PHE A 497 12.86 -10.08 -6.59
C PHE A 497 13.39 -10.29 -8.02
#